data_AF-A0A6I1NP48-F1
#
_entry.id   AF-A0A6I1NP48-F1
#
_cell.length_a   1.000
_cell.length_b   1.000
_cell.length_c   1.000
_cell.angle_alpha   90.00
_cell.angle_beta   90.00
_cell.angle_gamma   90.00
#
_symmetry.space_group_name_H-M   'P 1'
#
loop_
_entity.id
_entity.type
_entity.pdbx_description
1 polymer ?
#
loop_
_entity_poly.entity_id
_entity_poly.type
_entity_poly.pdbx_seq_one_letter_code
_entity_poly.pdbx_strand_id
1 'polypeptide(L)'
;MKLSLTLYDALTAATIPANKAKAVVNAWEADVENLASKSDLQQTETHLKASISELGSAIREQGVELRALIKEQGAELRASISGLESQNKILRWQFGLIFICVAVPILKMGFELLARSA
;
A
#
# COMPACT_ATOMS: atom_id res chain seq x y z
N MET A 1 -47.90 -19.26 -6.28
CA MET A 1 -49.26 -19.83 -6.32
C MET A 1 -49.90 -20.10 -4.95
N LYS A 2 -49.40 -21.00 -4.09
CA LYS A 2 -50.04 -21.22 -2.76
C LYS A 2 -50.08 -19.95 -1.90
N LEU A 3 -48.99 -19.17 -1.90
CA LEU A 3 -48.90 -17.95 -1.10
C LEU A 3 -49.77 -16.79 -1.63
N SER A 4 -49.91 -16.66 -2.96
CA SER A 4 -50.75 -15.63 -3.59
C SER A 4 -52.24 -15.87 -3.35
N LEU A 5 -52.69 -17.13 -3.32
CA LEU A 5 -54.06 -17.50 -2.94
C LEU A 5 -54.33 -17.21 -1.46
N THR A 6 -53.41 -17.56 -0.56
CA THR A 6 -53.57 -17.28 0.88
C THR A 6 -53.60 -15.78 1.20
N LEU A 7 -52.86 -14.97 0.45
CA LEU A 7 -52.81 -13.52 0.63
C LEU A 7 -54.09 -12.85 0.10
N TYR A 8 -54.62 -13.34 -1.02
CA TYR A 8 -55.92 -12.91 -1.54
C TYR A 8 -57.08 -13.22 -0.57
N ASP A 9 -57.13 -14.44 -0.04
CA ASP A 9 -58.15 -14.87 0.93
C ASP A 9 -58.06 -14.09 2.25
N ALA A 10 -56.83 -13.80 2.72
CA ALA A 10 -56.63 -12.98 3.91
C ALA A 10 -57.05 -11.51 3.71
N LEU A 11 -56.77 -10.91 2.56
CA LEU A 11 -57.16 -9.53 2.25
C LEU A 11 -58.68 -9.39 2.11
N THR A 12 -59.33 -10.36 1.47
CA THR A 12 -60.79 -10.40 1.34
C THR A 12 -61.48 -10.67 2.70
N ALA A 13 -60.89 -11.53 3.55
CA ALA A 13 -61.33 -11.72 4.93
C ALA A 13 -61.15 -10.46 5.82
N ALA A 14 -60.17 -9.61 5.50
CA ALA A 14 -59.96 -8.31 6.14
C ALA A 14 -60.87 -7.19 5.60
N THR A 15 -61.96 -7.54 4.88
CA THR A 15 -62.95 -6.61 4.30
C THR A 15 -62.43 -5.72 3.17
N ILE A 16 -61.27 -6.05 2.57
CA ILE A 16 -60.75 -5.29 1.44
C ILE A 16 -61.53 -5.67 0.18
N PRO A 17 -62.02 -4.69 -0.61
CA PRO A 17 -62.70 -4.96 -1.87
C PRO A 17 -61.88 -5.86 -2.81
N ALA A 18 -62.54 -6.83 -3.45
CA ALA A 18 -61.89 -7.86 -4.26
C ALA A 18 -60.98 -7.30 -5.38
N ASN A 19 -61.31 -6.11 -5.92
CA ASN A 19 -60.50 -5.42 -6.92
C ASN A 19 -59.17 -4.89 -6.34
N LYS A 20 -59.20 -4.33 -5.13
CA LYS A 20 -58.01 -3.86 -4.41
C LYS A 20 -57.16 -5.02 -3.90
N ALA A 21 -57.79 -6.07 -3.38
CA ALA A 21 -57.10 -7.29 -2.96
C ALA A 21 -56.32 -7.92 -4.13
N LYS A 22 -56.94 -8.00 -5.32
CA LYS A 22 -56.27 -8.47 -6.54
C LYS A 22 -55.12 -7.57 -6.97
N ALA A 23 -55.29 -6.25 -6.91
CA ALA A 23 -54.23 -5.31 -7.25
C ALA A 23 -53.00 -5.45 -6.35
N VAL A 24 -53.21 -5.64 -5.04
CA VAL A 24 -52.12 -5.86 -4.06
C VAL A 24 -51.40 -7.18 -4.32
N VAL A 25 -52.14 -8.26 -4.58
CA VAL A 25 -51.53 -9.58 -4.89
C VAL A 25 -50.72 -9.51 -6.18
N ASN A 26 -51.25 -8.87 -7.24
CA ASN A 26 -50.54 -8.72 -8.50
C ASN A 26 -49.28 -7.85 -8.35
N ALA A 27 -49.35 -6.76 -7.59
CA ALA A 27 -48.19 -5.91 -7.33
C ALA A 27 -47.12 -6.67 -6.54
N TRP A 28 -47.51 -7.42 -5.52
CA TRP A 28 -46.59 -8.23 -4.72
C TRP A 28 -45.97 -9.39 -5.53
N GLU A 29 -46.73 -10.05 -6.41
CA GLU A 29 -46.21 -11.10 -7.27
C GLU A 29 -45.21 -10.54 -8.29
N ALA A 30 -45.48 -9.36 -8.87
CA ALA A 30 -44.56 -8.64 -9.73
C ALA A 30 -43.26 -8.22 -8.99
N ASP A 31 -43.37 -7.80 -7.72
CA ASP A 31 -42.20 -7.45 -6.91
C ASP A 31 -41.36 -8.70 -6.58
N VAL A 32 -42.00 -9.81 -6.20
CA VAL A 32 -41.33 -11.07 -5.85
C VAL A 32 -40.63 -11.70 -7.05
N GLU A 33 -41.20 -11.57 -8.25
CA GLU A 33 -40.59 -12.06 -9.49
C GLU A 33 -39.29 -11.32 -9.84
N ASN A 34 -39.16 -10.05 -9.42
CA ASN A 34 -37.95 -9.24 -9.62
C ASN A 34 -36.91 -9.38 -8.49
N LEU A 35 -37.18 -10.16 -7.45
CA LEU A 35 -36.21 -10.37 -6.37
C LEU A 35 -35.09 -11.32 -6.82
N ALA A 36 -33.86 -10.96 -6.45
CA ALA A 36 -32.72 -11.87 -6.60
C ALA A 36 -32.98 -13.18 -5.84
N SER A 37 -32.69 -14.30 -6.49
CA SER A 37 -32.84 -15.61 -5.88
C SER A 37 -31.75 -15.86 -4.85
N LYS A 38 -31.97 -16.84 -3.97
CA LYS A 38 -30.92 -17.31 -3.05
C LYS A 38 -29.67 -17.80 -3.78
N SER A 39 -29.84 -18.34 -5.00
CA SER A 39 -28.73 -18.78 -5.84
C SER A 39 -27.86 -17.59 -6.27
N ASP A 40 -28.47 -16.48 -6.66
CA ASP A 40 -27.76 -15.27 -7.08
C ASP A 40 -26.94 -14.68 -5.92
N LEU A 41 -27.51 -14.71 -4.71
CA LEU A 41 -26.82 -14.30 -3.50
C LEU A 41 -25.62 -15.21 -3.19
N GLN A 42 -25.79 -16.54 -3.28
CA GLN A 42 -24.69 -17.49 -3.07
C GLN A 42 -23.58 -17.35 -4.11
N GLN A 43 -23.94 -17.11 -5.37
CA GLN A 43 -22.98 -16.84 -6.44
C GLN A 43 -22.19 -15.56 -6.16
N THR A 44 -22.88 -14.51 -5.70
CA THR A 44 -22.23 -13.24 -5.34
C THR A 44 -21.32 -13.41 -4.12
N GLU A 45 -21.75 -14.13 -3.09
CA GLU A 45 -20.93 -14.42 -1.90
C GLU A 45 -19.66 -15.20 -2.25
N THR A 46 -19.79 -16.25 -3.06
CA THR A 46 -18.65 -17.06 -3.50
C THR A 46 -17.67 -16.25 -4.34
N HIS A 47 -18.19 -15.43 -5.27
CA HIS A 47 -17.37 -14.51 -6.06
C HIS A 47 -16.63 -13.50 -5.18
N LEU A 48 -17.32 -12.84 -4.23
CA LEU A 48 -16.69 -11.91 -3.30
C LEU A 48 -15.62 -12.58 -2.46
N LYS A 49 -15.88 -13.80 -1.94
CA LYS A 49 -14.91 -14.54 -1.13
C LYS A 49 -13.66 -14.89 -1.93
N ALA A 50 -13.81 -15.26 -3.20
CA ALA A 50 -12.70 -15.49 -4.11
C ALA A 50 -11.89 -14.20 -4.34
N SER A 51 -12.54 -13.09 -4.69
CA SER A 51 -11.88 -11.81 -4.92
C SER A 51 -11.16 -11.27 -3.68
N ILE A 52 -11.74 -11.42 -2.49
CA ILE A 52 -11.09 -11.04 -1.24
C ILE A 52 -9.85 -11.88 -0.99
N SER A 53 -9.93 -13.19 -1.23
CA SER A 53 -8.78 -14.09 -1.08
C SER A 53 -7.65 -13.74 -2.04
N GLU A 54 -7.98 -13.49 -3.30
CA GLU A 54 -7.02 -13.10 -4.33
C GLU A 54 -6.34 -11.76 -4.01
N LEU A 55 -7.12 -10.75 -3.64
CA LEU A 55 -6.59 -9.45 -3.23
C LEU A 55 -5.72 -9.57 -1.98
N GLY A 56 -6.11 -10.42 -1.03
CA GLY A 56 -5.32 -10.72 0.16
C GLY A 56 -3.96 -11.34 -0.18
N SER A 57 -3.90 -12.27 -1.14
CA SER A 57 -2.63 -12.82 -1.62
C SER A 57 -1.76 -11.77 -2.33
N ALA A 58 -2.34 -10.96 -3.22
CA ALA A 58 -1.61 -9.93 -3.95
C ALA A 58 -1.00 -8.87 -3.01
N ILE A 59 -1.76 -8.42 -2.01
CA ILE A 59 -1.26 -7.47 -1.00
C ILE A 59 -0.10 -8.09 -0.20
N ARG A 60 -0.20 -9.38 0.14
CA ARG A 60 0.85 -10.07 0.88
C ARG A 60 2.13 -10.21 0.05
N GLU A 61 2.00 -10.54 -1.22
CA GLU A 61 3.12 -10.64 -2.17
C GLU A 61 3.81 -9.28 -2.34
N GLN A 62 3.05 -8.22 -2.67
CA GLN A 62 3.58 -6.86 -2.75
C GLN A 62 4.24 -6.41 -1.44
N GLY A 63 3.68 -6.78 -0.29
CA GLY A 63 4.27 -6.47 1.01
C GLY A 63 5.61 -7.19 1.27
N VAL A 64 5.82 -8.37 0.70
CA VAL A 64 7.11 -9.09 0.77
C VAL A 64 8.11 -8.45 -0.19
N GLU A 65 7.71 -8.17 -1.43
CA GLU A 65 8.56 -7.51 -2.42
C GLU A 65 9.02 -6.13 -1.97
N LEU A 66 8.10 -5.29 -1.49
CA LEU A 66 8.42 -3.96 -1.00
C LEU A 66 9.39 -4.02 0.19
N ARG A 67 9.20 -4.99 1.10
CA ARG A 67 10.11 -5.20 2.23
C ARG A 67 11.49 -5.65 1.75
N ALA A 68 11.57 -6.47 0.70
CA ALA A 68 12.84 -6.89 0.11
C ALA A 68 13.57 -5.70 -0.53
N LEU A 69 12.87 -4.91 -1.36
CA LEU A 69 13.40 -3.71 -2.01
C LEU A 69 13.89 -2.68 -1.00
N ILE A 70 13.14 -2.43 0.08
CA ILE A 70 13.56 -1.51 1.15
C ILE A 70 14.83 -2.01 1.84
N LYS A 71 14.95 -3.32 2.10
CA LYS A 71 16.15 -3.90 2.70
C LYS A 71 17.36 -3.79 1.77
N GLU A 72 17.18 -4.06 0.49
CA GLU A 72 18.23 -3.98 -0.52
C GLU A 72 18.73 -2.54 -0.68
N GLN A 73 17.82 -1.59 -0.91
CA GLN A 73 18.17 -0.17 -0.98
C GLN A 73 18.81 0.33 0.32
N GLY A 74 18.33 -0.14 1.48
CA GLY A 74 18.93 0.21 2.77
C GLY A 74 20.36 -0.31 2.93
N ALA A 75 20.64 -1.52 2.44
CA ALA A 75 21.98 -2.10 2.43
C ALA A 75 22.92 -1.35 1.46
N GLU A 76 22.43 -1.04 0.25
CA GLU A 76 23.16 -0.27 -0.75
C GLU A 76 23.49 1.15 -0.27
N LEU A 77 22.53 1.83 0.35
CA LEU A 77 22.74 3.17 0.90
C LEU A 77 23.79 3.13 2.03
N ARG A 78 23.71 2.12 2.92
CA ARG A 78 24.71 1.94 3.98
C ARG A 78 26.09 1.66 3.41
N ALA A 79 26.20 0.82 2.38
CA ALA A 79 27.46 0.57 1.69
C ALA A 79 28.02 1.86 1.08
N SER A 80 27.18 2.65 0.39
CA SER A 80 27.57 3.92 -0.21
C SER A 80 28.06 4.94 0.82
N ILE A 81 27.37 5.06 1.96
CA ILE A 81 27.81 5.92 3.07
C ILE A 81 29.17 5.48 3.60
N SER A 82 29.37 4.18 3.83
CA SER A 82 30.66 3.67 4.31
C SER A 82 31.80 3.89 3.31
N GLY A 83 31.51 3.80 2.01
CA GLY A 83 32.45 4.11 0.94
C GLY A 83 32.86 5.59 0.95
N LEU A 84 31.89 6.49 1.08
CA LEU A 84 32.12 7.93 1.19
C LEU A 84 32.92 8.30 2.44
N GLU A 85 32.66 7.66 3.58
CA GLU A 85 33.41 7.89 4.82
C GLU A 85 34.89 7.47 4.66
N SER A 86 35.13 6.31 4.04
CA SER A 86 36.48 5.84 3.73
C SER A 86 37.22 6.82 2.81
N GLN A 87 36.57 7.27 1.74
CA GLN A 87 37.16 8.27 0.83
C GLN A 87 37.45 9.59 1.55
N ASN A 88 36.54 10.10 2.38
CA ASN A 88 36.79 11.30 3.17
C ASN A 88 37.99 11.15 4.11
N LYS A 89 38.14 9.98 4.76
CA LYS A 89 39.29 9.70 5.62
C LYS A 89 40.60 9.72 4.84
N ILE A 90 40.62 9.09 3.66
CA ILE A 90 41.80 9.10 2.77
C ILE A 90 42.11 10.53 2.32
N LEU A 91 41.10 11.30 1.90
CA LEU A 91 41.27 12.68 1.45
C LEU A 91 41.83 13.57 2.55
N ARG A 92 41.34 13.40 3.79
CA ARG A 92 41.87 14.10 4.97
C ARG A 92 43.34 13.76 5.24
N TRP A 93 43.76 12.50 5.06
CA TRP A 93 45.18 12.13 5.16
C TRP A 93 46.02 12.73 4.04
N GLN A 94 45.53 12.74 2.80
CA GLN A 94 46.22 13.36 1.66
C GLN A 94 46.43 14.86 1.89
N PHE A 95 45.40 15.58 2.33
CA PHE A 95 45.54 17.00 2.67
C PHE A 95 46.52 17.23 3.81
N GLY A 96 46.51 16.38 4.84
CA GLY A 96 47.50 16.47 5.93
C GLY A 96 48.94 16.30 5.43
N LEU A 97 49.18 15.35 4.53
CA LEU A 97 50.50 15.08 3.97
C LEU A 97 50.96 16.24 3.07
N ILE A 98 50.09 16.76 2.21
CA ILE A 98 50.36 17.94 1.38
C ILE A 98 50.67 19.15 2.26
N PHE A 99 49.89 19.38 3.32
CA PHE A 99 50.10 20.49 4.24
C PHE A 99 51.50 20.42 4.88
N ILE A 100 51.93 19.24 5.35
CA ILE A 100 53.27 19.05 5.92
C ILE A 100 54.36 19.32 4.86
N CYS A 101 54.19 18.78 3.64
CA CYS A 101 55.13 18.99 2.55
C CYS A 101 55.29 20.45 2.14
N VAL A 102 54.26 21.27 2.28
CA VAL A 102 54.30 22.70 1.94
C VAL A 102 54.75 23.56 3.13
N ALA A 103 54.27 23.25 4.34
CA ALA A 103 54.59 24.02 5.54
C ALA A 103 56.07 23.92 5.94
N VAL A 104 56.69 22.75 5.83
CA VAL A 104 58.09 22.55 6.23
C VAL A 104 59.07 23.40 5.40
N PRO A 105 59.02 23.42 4.04
CA PRO A 105 59.84 24.31 3.23
C PRO A 105 59.61 25.79 3.53
N ILE A 106 58.35 26.22 3.72
CA ILE A 106 58.02 27.61 4.04
C ILE A 106 58.63 28.02 5.37
N LEU A 107 58.50 27.18 6.39
CA LEU A 107 59.10 27.42 7.70
C LEU A 107 60.63 27.47 7.60
N LYS A 108 61.26 26.53 6.89
CA LYS A 108 62.71 26.53 6.68
C LYS A 108 63.19 27.82 6.00
N MET A 109 62.54 28.22 4.91
CA MET A 109 62.85 29.46 4.19
C MET A 109 62.66 30.70 5.09
N GLY A 110 61.59 30.73 5.90
CA GLY A 110 61.35 31.80 6.86
C GLY A 110 62.39 31.88 7.98
N PHE A 111 62.80 30.74 8.53
CA PHE A 111 63.87 30.67 9.53
C PHE A 111 65.22 31.12 8.97
N GLU A 112 65.58 30.69 7.76
CA GLU A 112 66.81 31.14 7.10
C GLU A 112 66.79 32.65 6.85
N LEU A 113 65.65 33.22 6.46
CA LEU A 113 65.51 34.68 6.26
C LEU A 113 65.69 35.45 7.58
N LEU A 114 65.04 35.00 8.66
CA LEU A 114 65.16 35.62 9.98
C LEU A 114 66.59 35.54 10.52
N ALA A 115 67.24 34.38 10.41
CA ALA A 115 68.61 34.17 10.86
C ALA A 115 69.64 35.01 10.09
N ARG A 116 69.33 35.42 8.85
CA ARG A 116 70.18 36.29 8.03
C ARG A 116 69.95 37.78 8.30
N SER A 117 68.80 38.12 8.89
CA SER A 117 68.42 39.49 9.25
C SER A 117 68.75 39.89 10.68
N ALA A 118 69.13 38.91 11.52
CA ALA A 118 69.65 39.09 12.88
C ALA A 118 71.17 39.14 12.87
#